data_AF-A0A800UG96-F1
#
_entry.id   AF-A0A800UG96-F1
#
_cell.length_a   1.000
_cell.length_b   1.000
_cell.length_c   1.000
_cell.angle_alpha   90.00
_cell.angle_beta   90.00
_cell.angle_gamma   90.00
#
_symmetry.space_group_name_H-M   'P 1'
#
loop_
_entity.id
_entity.type
_entity.pdbx_description
1 polymer ?
#
loop_
_entity_poly.entity_id
_entity_poly.type
_entity_poly.pdbx_seq_one_letter_code
_entity_poly.pdbx_strand_id
1 'polypeptide(L)'
;MAETKYVGFRISKNFVAELDELGRIEKKSKSAVIREVFEVGIEEKRKELALELYKKEKASLERAARLAKLSLPDFIDFIESKKVPRDIDVENIKKLLLEELGAEV
;
A
#
# COMPACT_ATOMS: atom_id res chain seq x y z
N MET A 1 -26.27 14.55 -3.45
CA MET A 1 -25.02 14.65 -2.67
C MET A 1 -24.98 13.45 -1.74
N ALA A 2 -23.84 12.75 -1.61
CA ALA A 2 -23.72 11.64 -0.66
C ALA A 2 -23.90 12.14 0.79
N GLU A 3 -24.48 11.32 1.66
CA GLU A 3 -24.66 11.66 3.08
C GLU A 3 -23.30 11.82 3.78
N THR A 4 -23.10 12.94 4.49
CA THR A 4 -21.86 13.21 5.23
C THR A 4 -22.06 13.01 6.73
N LYS A 5 -21.17 12.28 7.39
CA LYS A 5 -21.21 12.04 8.84
C LYS A 5 -19.94 12.56 9.52
N TYR A 6 -20.11 13.23 10.66
CA TYR A 6 -18.97 13.66 11.49
C TYR A 6 -18.38 12.46 12.24
N VAL A 7 -17.05 12.34 12.21
CA VAL A 7 -16.31 11.34 12.96
C VAL A 7 -15.13 12.03 13.63
N GLY A 8 -15.05 11.95 14.96
CA GLY A 8 -14.00 12.57 15.76
C GLY A 8 -12.95 11.56 16.21
N PHE A 9 -11.67 11.91 16.05
CA PHE A 9 -10.53 11.11 16.51
C PHE A 9 -9.52 12.00 17.24
N ARG A 10 -8.76 11.40 18.17
CA ARG A 10 -7.59 12.06 18.75
C ARG A 10 -6.40 11.82 17.85
N ILE A 11 -5.75 12.90 17.41
CA ILE A 11 -4.56 12.88 16.57
C ILE A 11 -3.45 13.71 17.22
N SER A 12 -2.20 13.38 16.91
CA SER A 12 -1.04 14.09 17.44
C SER A 12 -0.98 15.51 16.88
N LYS A 13 -0.36 16.43 17.63
CA LYS A 13 -0.14 17.81 17.16
C LYS A 13 0.72 17.84 15.88
N ASN A 14 1.69 16.93 15.76
CA ASN A 14 2.56 16.83 14.58
C ASN A 14 1.76 16.48 13.33
N PHE A 15 0.85 15.51 13.41
CA PHE A 15 0.00 15.14 12.28
C PHE A 15 -0.91 16.31 11.84
N VAL A 16 -1.43 17.09 12.79
CA VAL A 16 -2.20 18.30 12.47
C VAL A 16 -1.34 19.34 11.74
N ALA A 17 -0.09 19.50 12.15
CA ALA A 17 0.85 20.43 11.51
C ALA A 17 1.18 20.00 10.07
N GLU A 18 1.39 18.71 9.82
CA GLU A 18 1.60 18.17 8.47
C GLU A 18 0.38 18.43 7.56
N LEU A 19 -0.84 18.22 8.07
CA LEU A 19 -2.07 18.52 7.30
C LEU A 19 -2.20 20.02 6.99
N ASP A 20 -1.80 20.90 7.91
CA ASP A 20 -1.79 22.35 7.71
C ASP A 20 -0.76 22.75 6.64
N GLU A 21 0.44 22.16 6.65
CA GLU A 21 1.47 22.40 5.64
C GLU A 21 1.00 21.98 4.24
N LEU A 22 0.48 20.75 4.11
CA LEU A 22 -0.10 20.25 2.86
C LEU A 22 -1.23 21.15 2.37
N GLY A 23 -2.12 21.57 3.27
CA GLY A 23 -3.22 22.49 2.93
C GLY A 23 -2.74 23.84 2.39
N ARG A 24 -1.62 24.37 2.92
CA ARG A 24 -1.02 25.62 2.42
C ARG A 24 -0.40 25.44 1.04
N ILE A 25 0.32 24.34 0.80
CA ILE A 25 0.97 24.03 -0.49
C ILE A 25 -0.08 23.84 -1.58
N GLU A 26 -1.12 23.04 -1.29
CA GLU A 26 -2.16 22.69 -2.27
C GLU A 26 -3.29 23.73 -2.36
N LYS A 27 -3.27 24.77 -1.51
CA LYS A 27 -4.34 25.76 -1.36
C LYS A 27 -5.70 25.13 -1.05
N LYS A 28 -5.70 24.11 -0.20
CA LYS A 28 -6.89 23.36 0.23
C LYS A 28 -7.16 23.54 1.71
N SER A 29 -8.42 23.37 2.11
CA SER A 29 -8.77 23.26 3.53
C SER A 29 -8.20 21.98 4.14
N LYS A 30 -7.90 22.01 5.44
CA LYS A 30 -7.51 20.82 6.22
C LYS A 30 -8.45 19.64 6.03
N SER A 31 -9.77 19.90 6.00
CA SER A 31 -10.78 18.87 5.79
C SER A 31 -10.78 18.28 4.38
N ALA A 32 -10.33 19.02 3.37
CA ALA A 32 -10.14 18.49 2.02
C ALA A 32 -8.90 17.59 1.97
N VAL A 33 -7.77 18.07 2.47
CA VAL A 33 -6.52 17.29 2.54
C VAL A 33 -6.72 15.98 3.30
N ILE A 34 -7.34 16.04 4.49
CA ILE A 34 -7.55 14.82 5.30
C ILE A 34 -8.48 13.83 4.61
N ARG A 35 -9.46 14.29 3.82
CA ARG A 35 -10.36 13.41 3.06
C ARG A 35 -9.59 12.68 1.97
N GLU A 36 -8.78 13.39 1.20
CA GLU A 36 -7.94 12.78 0.15
C GLU A 36 -6.94 11.78 0.73
N VAL A 37 -6.29 12.12 1.85
CA VAL A 37 -5.40 11.20 2.57
C VAL A 37 -6.14 9.95 3.05
N PHE A 38 -7.36 10.10 3.57
CA PHE A 38 -8.16 8.95 4.00
C PHE A 38 -8.62 8.08 2.84
N GLU A 39 -9.00 8.66 1.70
CA GLU A 39 -9.39 7.90 0.51
C GLU A 39 -8.23 7.00 0.05
N VAL A 40 -7.04 7.57 -0.12
CA VAL A 40 -5.83 6.81 -0.46
C VAL A 40 -5.49 5.80 0.63
N GLY A 41 -5.52 6.21 1.90
CA GLY A 41 -5.17 5.35 3.03
C GLY A 41 -6.08 4.13 3.16
N ILE A 42 -7.38 4.26 2.89
CA ILE A 42 -8.33 3.14 2.91
C ILE A 42 -8.09 2.18 1.74
N GLU A 43 -7.75 2.69 0.56
CA GLU A 43 -7.39 1.86 -0.59
C GLU A 43 -6.13 1.05 -0.32
N GLU A 44 -5.06 1.71 0.12
CA GLU A 44 -3.79 1.04 0.44
C GLU A 44 -3.97 0.03 1.57
N LYS A 45 -4.70 0.39 2.64
CA LYS A 45 -4.95 -0.53 3.76
C LYS A 45 -5.70 -1.79 3.34
N ARG A 46 -6.62 -1.64 2.40
CA ARG A 46 -7.40 -2.74 1.84
C ARG A 46 -6.51 -3.67 1.01
N LYS A 47 -5.65 -3.12 0.15
CA LYS A 47 -4.69 -3.89 -0.66
C LYS A 47 -3.71 -4.66 0.23
N GLU A 48 -3.17 -4.03 1.28
CA GLU A 48 -2.32 -4.68 2.28
C GLU A 48 -3.02 -5.87 2.94
N LEU A 49 -4.25 -5.67 3.42
CA LEU A 49 -5.02 -6.73 4.08
C LEU A 49 -5.30 -7.89 3.13
N ALA A 50 -5.65 -7.61 1.88
CA ALA A 50 -5.88 -8.63 0.87
C ALA A 50 -4.61 -9.47 0.60
N LEU A 51 -3.46 -8.82 0.48
CA LEU A 51 -2.16 -9.49 0.31
C LEU A 51 -1.82 -10.37 1.52
N GLU A 52 -2.00 -9.86 2.72
CA GLU A 52 -1.74 -10.61 3.96
C GLU A 52 -2.62 -11.85 4.09
N LEU A 53 -3.90 -11.73 3.73
CA LEU A 53 -4.82 -12.88 3.73
C LEU A 53 -4.45 -13.91 2.66
N TYR A 54 -4.01 -13.47 1.48
CA TYR A 54 -3.51 -14.36 0.43
C TYR A 54 -2.24 -15.10 0.88
N LYS A 55 -1.24 -14.38 1.42
CA LYS A 55 0.01 -14.97 1.94
C LYS A 55 -0.20 -15.99 3.04
N LYS A 56 -1.23 -15.79 3.88
CA LYS A 56 -1.59 -16.70 4.98
C LYS A 56 -2.53 -17.84 4.54
N GLU A 57 -2.75 -18.00 3.24
CA GLU A 57 -3.67 -18.99 2.65
C GLU A 57 -5.11 -18.88 3.17
N LYS A 58 -5.50 -17.71 3.71
CA LYS A 58 -6.85 -17.43 4.22
C LYS A 58 -7.80 -16.90 3.15
N ALA A 59 -7.29 -16.57 1.98
CA ALA A 59 -8.05 -16.16 0.81
C ALA A 59 -7.40 -16.72 -0.47
N SER A 60 -8.23 -17.20 -1.40
CA SER A 60 -7.76 -17.51 -2.76
C SER A 60 -7.31 -16.23 -3.47
N LEU A 61 -6.52 -16.37 -4.53
CA LEU A 61 -6.05 -15.26 -5.36
C LEU A 61 -7.21 -14.37 -5.82
N GLU A 62 -8.28 -14.97 -6.33
CA GLU A 62 -9.49 -14.24 -6.76
C GLU A 62 -10.19 -13.52 -5.62
N ARG A 63 -10.30 -14.17 -4.45
CA ARG A 63 -10.93 -13.57 -3.28
C ARG A 63 -10.12 -12.38 -2.78
N ALA A 64 -8.80 -12.49 -2.78
CA ALA A 64 -7.91 -11.41 -2.40
C ALA A 64 -7.94 -10.24 -3.40
N ALA A 65 -7.95 -10.50 -4.71
CA ALA A 65 -8.13 -9.47 -5.74
C ALA A 65 -9.44 -8.69 -5.55
N ARG A 66 -10.56 -9.41 -5.34
CA ARG A 66 -11.86 -8.77 -5.03
C ARG A 66 -11.82 -7.94 -3.76
N LEU A 67 -11.17 -8.44 -2.70
CA LEU A 67 -11.00 -7.70 -1.45
C LEU A 67 -10.20 -6.42 -1.66
N ALA A 68 -9.13 -6.48 -2.47
CA ALA A 68 -8.30 -5.34 -2.86
C ALA A 68 -9.00 -4.35 -3.80
N LYS A 69 -10.18 -4.70 -4.35
CA LYS A 69 -10.87 -3.99 -5.44
C LYS A 69 -9.99 -3.88 -6.70
N LEU A 70 -9.22 -4.90 -7.01
CA LEU A 70 -8.39 -5.00 -8.20
C LEU A 70 -8.91 -6.11 -9.11
N SER A 71 -8.65 -5.98 -10.41
CA SER A 71 -8.81 -7.13 -11.31
C SER A 71 -7.81 -8.22 -10.94
N LEU A 72 -8.03 -9.44 -11.43
CA LEU A 72 -7.08 -10.53 -11.19
C LEU A 72 -5.66 -10.20 -11.70
N PRO A 73 -5.48 -9.72 -12.95
CA PRO A 73 -4.17 -9.27 -13.43
C PRO A 73 -3.56 -8.18 -12.56
N ASP A 74 -4.31 -7.11 -12.25
CA ASP A 74 -3.78 -6.00 -11.44
C ASP A 74 -3.36 -6.46 -10.04
N PHE A 75 -4.05 -7.47 -9.49
CA PHE A 75 -3.68 -8.03 -8.19
C PHE A 75 -2.42 -8.89 -8.27
N ILE A 76 -2.18 -9.59 -9.38
CA ILE A 76 -0.92 -10.31 -9.64
C ILE A 76 0.22 -9.31 -9.74
N ASP A 77 0.07 -8.26 -10.56
CA ASP A 77 1.07 -7.18 -10.69
C ASP A 77 1.32 -6.50 -9.34
N PHE A 78 0.27 -6.28 -8.54
CA PHE A 78 0.39 -5.76 -7.20
C PHE A 78 1.21 -6.69 -6.29
N ILE A 79 0.94 -7.99 -6.31
CA ILE A 79 1.73 -8.99 -5.55
C ILE A 79 3.19 -8.93 -5.97
N GLU A 80 3.48 -8.90 -7.28
CA GLU A 80 4.84 -8.84 -7.82
C GLU A 80 5.56 -7.57 -7.39
N SER A 81 4.92 -6.41 -7.50
CA SER A 81 5.47 -5.12 -7.06
C SER A 81 5.83 -5.09 -5.57
N LYS A 82 5.18 -5.91 -4.75
CA LYS A 82 5.44 -6.06 -3.31
C LYS A 82 6.39 -7.22 -2.97
N LYS A 83 6.58 -8.16 -3.89
CA LYS A 83 7.53 -9.28 -3.78
C LYS A 83 8.93 -8.88 -4.19
N VAL A 84 9.13 -7.77 -4.92
CA VAL A 84 10.46 -7.18 -5.11
C VAL A 84 10.98 -6.77 -3.73
N PRO A 85 11.97 -7.48 -3.14
CA PRO A 85 12.62 -6.98 -1.96
C PRO A 85 13.28 -5.66 -2.36
N ARG A 86 12.97 -4.58 -1.64
CA ARG A 86 13.70 -3.31 -1.82
C ARG A 86 15.13 -3.36 -1.27
N ASP A 87 15.60 -4.52 -0.83
CA ASP A 87 16.99 -4.81 -0.49
C ASP A 87 17.61 -5.70 -1.56
N ILE A 88 17.76 -5.15 -2.77
CA ILE A 88 18.68 -5.70 -3.75
C ILE A 88 20.07 -5.19 -3.37
N ASP A 89 20.74 -5.88 -2.45
CA ASP A 89 22.17 -5.70 -2.27
C ASP A 89 22.94 -6.43 -3.39
N VAL A 90 24.14 -5.94 -3.68
CA VAL A 90 24.97 -6.46 -4.79
C VAL A 90 25.41 -7.92 -4.54
N GLU A 91 25.54 -8.33 -3.28
CA GLU A 91 25.93 -9.69 -2.90
C GLU A 91 24.81 -10.70 -3.16
N ASN A 92 23.55 -10.33 -2.88
CA ASN A 92 22.38 -11.15 -3.15
C ASN A 92 22.15 -11.35 -4.64
N ILE A 93 22.35 -10.30 -5.48
CA ILE A 93 22.32 -10.46 -6.94
C ILE A 93 23.41 -11.44 -7.39
N LYS A 94 24.63 -11.28 -6.87
CA LYS A 94 25.77 -12.12 -7.25
C LYS A 94 25.50 -13.59 -6.91
N LYS A 95 24.93 -13.86 -5.73
CA LYS A 95 24.60 -15.22 -5.30
C LYS A 95 23.53 -15.86 -6.19
N LEU A 96 22.45 -15.14 -6.50
CA LEU A 96 21.39 -15.59 -7.41
C LEU A 96 21.92 -15.90 -8.82
N LEU A 97 22.81 -15.05 -9.35
CA LEU A 97 23.43 -15.28 -10.65
C LEU A 97 24.36 -16.50 -10.67
N LEU A 98 25.11 -16.74 -9.59
CA LEU A 98 26.01 -17.89 -9.51
C LEU A 98 25.24 -19.22 -9.42
N GLU A 99 24.16 -19.25 -8.63
CA GLU A 99 23.29 -20.43 -8.49
C GLU A 99 22.61 -20.81 -9.83
N GLU A 100 22.10 -19.83 -10.58
CA GLU A 100 21.47 -20.04 -11.90
C GLU A 100 22.49 -20.45 -12.98
N LEU A 101 23.74 -20.01 -12.88
CA LEU A 101 24.81 -20.39 -13.80
C LEU A 101 25.49 -21.72 -13.43
N GLY A 102 25.03 -22.40 -12.37
CA GLY A 102 25.59 -23.67 -11.90
C GLY A 102 27.04 -23.55 -11.43
N ALA A 103 27.48 -22.34 -11.06
CA ALA A 103 28.79 -22.10 -10.49
C ALA A 103 28.67 -22.20 -8.95
N GLU A 104 29.47 -23.05 -8.32
CA GLU A 104 29.50 -23.14 -6.86
C GLU A 104 29.92 -21.79 -6.23
N VAL A 105 29.27 -21.46 -5.11
CA VAL A 105 29.39 -20.19 -4.37
C VAL A 105 30.74 -20.05 -3.69
#